data_AF-A0A399NTQ6-F1
#
_entry.id   AF-A0A399NTQ6-F1
#
_cell.length_a   1.000
_cell.length_b   1.000
_cell.length_c   1.000
_cell.angle_alpha   90.00
_cell.angle_beta   90.00
_cell.angle_gamma   90.00
#
_symmetry.space_group_name_H-M   'P 1'
#
loop_
_entity.id
_entity.type
_entity.pdbx_description
1 polymer ?
#
loop_
_entity_poly.entity_id
_entity_poly.type
_entity_poly.pdbx_seq_one_letter_code
_entity_poly.pdbx_strand_id
1 'polypeptide(L)'
;MPSARPAGRPRRSSRATLEEAAAELFLENTYAATTVEQIAQRAGVSRATFFNYFASKADLLWAGLDDTLRACGEALASVDPGGPAVDGVVDALIGAARSRGEG
;
A
#
# COMPACT_ATOMS: atom_id res chain seq x y z
N MET A 1 -28.39 0.59 -33.63
CA MET A 1 -26.99 0.84 -33.22
C MET A 1 -26.90 0.68 -31.71
N PRO A 2 -26.39 -0.44 -31.16
CA PRO A 2 -26.11 -0.50 -29.73
C PRO A 2 -24.78 0.21 -29.47
N SER A 3 -24.83 1.34 -28.77
CA SER A 3 -23.65 2.03 -28.24
C SER A 3 -23.05 1.17 -27.13
N ALA A 4 -21.91 0.53 -27.41
CA ALA A 4 -21.15 -0.21 -26.41
C ALA A 4 -20.57 0.81 -25.42
N ARG A 5 -21.00 0.73 -24.15
CA ARG A 5 -20.36 1.47 -23.06
C ARG A 5 -18.89 1.06 -23.00
N PRO A 6 -17.95 2.00 -22.83
CA PRO A 6 -16.54 1.63 -22.74
C PRO A 6 -16.38 0.70 -21.53
N ALA A 7 -15.83 -0.49 -21.77
CA ALA A 7 -15.46 -1.41 -20.71
C ALA A 7 -14.52 -0.65 -19.77
N GLY A 8 -14.98 -0.40 -18.53
CA GLY A 8 -14.21 0.35 -17.55
C GLY A 8 -12.83 -0.25 -17.34
N ARG A 9 -11.84 0.59 -16.98
CA ARG A 9 -10.47 0.18 -16.64
C ARG A 9 -10.51 -1.10 -15.79
N PRO A 10 -9.71 -2.14 -16.11
CA PRO A 10 -9.75 -3.41 -15.39
C PRO A 10 -9.56 -3.17 -13.88
N ARG A 11 -10.42 -3.80 -13.06
CA ARG A 11 -10.50 -3.54 -11.61
C ARG A 11 -9.17 -3.67 -10.89
N ARG A 12 -8.33 -4.61 -11.33
CA ARG A 12 -6.99 -4.86 -10.78
C ARG A 12 -6.02 -3.70 -11.03
N SER A 13 -6.13 -3.03 -12.17
CA SER A 13 -5.33 -1.83 -12.47
C SER A 13 -5.76 -0.67 -11.57
N SER A 14 -7.06 -0.45 -11.36
CA SER A 14 -7.53 0.65 -10.50
C SER A 14 -7.19 0.47 -9.03
N ARG A 15 -7.14 -0.78 -8.52
CA ARG A 15 -6.72 -1.06 -7.15
C ARG A 15 -5.24 -0.72 -6.94
N ALA A 16 -4.35 -1.23 -7.81
CA ALA A 16 -2.91 -0.98 -7.70
C ALA A 16 -2.58 0.53 -7.79
N THR A 17 -3.24 1.27 -8.70
CA THR A 17 -3.04 2.72 -8.83
C THR A 17 -3.46 3.50 -7.57
N LEU A 18 -4.49 3.04 -6.86
CA LEU A 18 -4.90 3.63 -5.58
C LEU A 18 -3.88 3.36 -4.46
N GLU A 19 -3.30 2.16 -4.44
CA GLU A 19 -2.26 1.75 -3.47
C GLU A 19 -0.96 2.55 -3.66
N GLU A 20 -0.52 2.68 -4.91
CA GLU A 20 0.66 3.47 -5.28
C GLU A 20 0.50 4.95 -4.95
N ALA A 21 -0.61 5.56 -5.37
CA ALA A 21 -0.92 6.97 -5.07
C ALA A 21 -1.00 7.25 -3.56
N ALA A 22 -1.52 6.30 -2.78
CA ALA A 22 -1.56 6.41 -1.33
C ALA A 22 -0.17 6.35 -0.71
N ALA A 23 0.68 5.42 -1.16
CA ALA A 23 2.04 5.26 -0.66
C ALA A 23 2.86 6.55 -0.88
N GLU A 24 2.81 7.12 -2.09
CA GLU A 24 3.46 8.40 -2.41
C GLU A 24 2.98 9.53 -1.49
N LEU A 25 1.66 9.71 -1.36
CA LEU A 25 1.09 10.78 -0.54
C LEU A 25 1.39 10.59 0.95
N PHE A 26 1.48 9.36 1.45
CA PHE A 26 1.88 9.11 2.84
C PHE A 26 3.34 9.48 3.08
N LEU A 27 4.22 9.28 2.10
CA LEU A 27 5.62 9.72 2.17
C LEU A 27 5.75 11.25 2.07
N GLU A 28 4.96 11.89 1.20
CA GLU A 28 4.98 13.35 1.00
C GLU A 28 4.38 14.12 2.20
N ASN A 29 3.19 13.72 2.67
CA ASN A 29 2.35 14.54 3.56
C ASN A 29 2.05 13.88 4.91
N THR A 30 2.67 12.73 5.22
CA THR A 30 2.34 11.87 6.37
C THR A 30 0.96 11.21 6.27
N TYR A 31 0.77 10.10 6.99
CA TYR A 31 -0.52 9.39 6.99
C TYR A 31 -1.68 10.27 7.48
N ALA A 32 -1.47 11.07 8.52
CA ALA A 32 -2.53 11.87 9.14
C ALA A 32 -3.05 12.96 8.20
N ALA A 33 -2.16 13.66 7.47
CA ALA A 33 -2.55 14.77 6.62
C ALA A 33 -3.08 14.35 5.24
N THR A 34 -2.91 13.09 4.84
CA THR A 34 -3.44 12.57 3.57
C THR A 34 -4.91 12.16 3.67
N THR A 35 -5.72 12.58 2.70
CA THR A 35 -7.17 12.31 2.62
C THR A 35 -7.52 11.36 1.47
N VAL A 36 -8.68 10.71 1.55
CA VAL A 36 -9.20 9.83 0.48
C VAL A 36 -9.40 10.61 -0.83
N GLU A 37 -9.85 11.87 -0.76
CA GLU A 37 -9.93 12.77 -1.91
C GLU A 37 -8.59 12.91 -2.64
N GLN A 38 -7.53 13.24 -1.90
CA GLN A 38 -6.20 13.46 -2.48
C GLN A 38 -5.69 12.19 -3.16
N ILE A 39 -5.90 11.03 -2.53
CA ILE A 39 -5.51 9.74 -3.09
C ILE A 39 -6.29 9.44 -4.37
N ALA A 40 -7.62 9.58 -4.34
CA ALA A 40 -8.46 9.34 -5.52
C ALA A 40 -8.09 10.29 -6.68
N GLN A 41 -7.84 11.55 -6.36
CA GLN A 41 -7.40 12.56 -7.33
C GLN A 41 -6.05 12.21 -7.96
N ARG A 42 -5.05 11.84 -7.14
CA ARG A 42 -3.72 11.43 -7.60
C ARG A 42 -3.80 10.18 -8.48
N ALA A 43 -4.62 9.21 -8.10
CA ALA A 43 -4.86 7.99 -8.86
C ALA A 43 -5.73 8.19 -10.12
N GLY A 44 -6.26 9.39 -10.37
CA GLY A 44 -7.12 9.69 -11.52
C GLY A 44 -8.46 8.95 -11.49
N VAL A 45 -8.99 8.64 -10.30
CA VAL A 45 -10.27 7.95 -10.12
C VAL A 45 -11.24 8.75 -9.27
N SER A 46 -12.53 8.41 -9.35
CA SER A 46 -13.54 9.05 -8.51
C SER A 46 -13.45 8.58 -7.05
N ARG A 47 -13.91 9.40 -6.11
CA ARG A 47 -14.09 8.99 -4.70
C ARG A 47 -15.00 7.76 -4.57
N ALA A 48 -16.06 7.67 -5.37
CA ALA A 48 -16.92 6.48 -5.39
C ALA A 48 -16.15 5.23 -5.85
N THR A 49 -15.25 5.38 -6.82
CA THR A 49 -14.35 4.30 -7.26
C THR A 49 -13.43 3.85 -6.13
N PHE A 50 -12.88 4.76 -5.34
CA PHE A 50 -12.10 4.41 -4.14
C PHE A 50 -12.90 3.49 -3.21
N PHE A 51 -14.12 3.90 -2.84
CA PHE A 51 -14.96 3.13 -1.91
C PHE A 51 -15.46 1.79 -2.47
N ASN A 52 -15.38 1.58 -3.79
CA ASN A 52 -15.61 0.27 -4.39
C ASN A 52 -14.46 -0.74 -4.15
N TYR A 53 -13.29 -0.28 -3.68
CA TYR A 53 -12.12 -1.11 -3.37
C TYR A 53 -11.78 -1.11 -1.89
N PHE A 54 -11.87 0.04 -1.22
CA PHE A 54 -11.39 0.24 0.15
C PHE A 54 -12.45 0.95 0.98
N ALA A 55 -12.68 0.50 2.21
CA ALA A 55 -13.57 1.17 3.14
C ALA A 55 -12.92 2.41 3.76
N SER A 56 -11.59 2.44 3.85
CA SER A 56 -10.83 3.53 4.46
C SER A 56 -9.42 3.68 3.86
N LYS A 57 -8.75 4.81 4.15
CA LYS A 57 -7.32 4.96 3.84
C LYS A 57 -6.40 4.06 4.67
N ALA A 58 -6.90 3.50 5.79
CA ALA A 58 -6.13 2.53 6.57
C ALA A 58 -5.98 1.22 5.80
N ASP A 59 -6.95 0.87 4.96
CA ASP A 59 -6.91 -0.36 4.16
C ASP A 59 -5.75 -0.34 3.15
N LEU A 60 -5.32 0.86 2.74
CA LEU A 60 -4.18 1.07 1.86
C LEU A 60 -2.83 0.91 2.57
N LEU A 61 -2.75 1.10 3.88
CA LEU A 61 -1.51 0.82 4.64
C LEU A 61 -1.16 -0.66 4.62
N TRP A 62 -2.17 -1.52 4.48
CA TRP A 62 -2.02 -2.96 4.43
C TRP A 62 -1.77 -3.47 3.00
N ALA A 63 -1.80 -2.59 1.99
CA ALA A 63 -1.44 -2.97 0.64
C ALA A 63 0.06 -3.34 0.56
N GLY A 64 0.34 -4.52 0.00
CA GLY A 64 1.69 -5.08 -0.03
C GLY A 64 2.21 -5.53 1.34
N LEU A 65 1.37 -5.59 2.38
CA LEU A 65 1.74 -6.12 3.69
C LEU A 65 2.14 -7.59 3.58
N ASP A 66 1.42 -8.40 2.81
CA ASP A 66 1.75 -9.82 2.62
C ASP A 66 3.17 -10.00 2.06
N ASP A 67 3.53 -9.19 1.06
CA ASP A 67 4.87 -9.19 0.49
C ASP A 67 5.94 -8.73 1.48
N THR A 68 5.58 -7.79 2.35
CA THR A 68 6.44 -7.25 3.41
C THR A 68 6.63 -8.23 4.55
N LEU A 69 5.58 -8.94 4.94
CA LEU A 69 5.64 -9.98 5.95
C LEU A 69 6.48 -11.16 5.46
N ARG A 70 6.38 -11.49 4.17
CA ARG A 70 7.25 -12.48 3.52
C ARG A 70 8.73 -12.05 3.58
N ALA A 71 9.05 -10.83 3.15
CA ALA A 71 10.42 -10.30 3.22
C ALA A 71 10.92 -10.17 4.68
N CYS A 72 10.03 -9.81 5.61
CA CYS A 72 10.34 -9.76 7.04
C CYS A 72 10.72 -11.14 7.57
N GLY A 73 9.99 -12.20 7.18
CA GLY A 73 10.34 -13.58 7.54
C GLY A 73 11.71 -14.01 7.03
N GLU A 74 12.08 -13.61 5.81
CA GLU A 74 13.42 -13.84 5.25
C GLU A 74 14.51 -13.07 6.02
N ALA A 75 14.23 -11.80 6.37
CA ALA A 75 15.15 -10.96 7.14
C ALA A 75 15.36 -11.47 8.57
N LEU A 76 14.31 -11.95 9.23
CA LEU A 76 14.34 -12.56 10.57
C LEU A 76 15.25 -13.78 10.65
N ALA A 77 15.40 -14.53 9.56
CA ALA A 77 16.33 -15.67 9.50
C ALA A 77 17.81 -15.24 9.64
N SER A 78 18.09 -13.95 9.50
CA SER A 78 19.44 -13.36 9.56
C SER A 78 19.69 -12.57 10.85
N VAL A 79 18.70 -12.45 11.74
CA VAL A 79 18.79 -11.69 12.99
C VAL A 79 19.50 -12.51 14.07
N ASP A 80 20.33 -11.84 14.87
CA ASP A 80 21.01 -12.45 16.02
C ASP A 80 19.99 -12.99 17.06
N PRO A 81 19.97 -14.30 17.34
CA PRO A 81 19.06 -14.90 18.31
C PRO A 81 19.35 -14.52 19.77
N GLY A 82 20.46 -13.81 20.05
CA GLY A 82 20.86 -13.41 21.40
C GLY A 82 20.11 -12.21 21.99
N GLY A 83 19.37 -11.45 21.17
CA GLY A 83 18.60 -10.27 21.60
C GLY A 83 17.12 -10.54 21.91
N PRO A 84 16.39 -9.54 22.43
CA PRO A 84 14.94 -9.64 22.59
C PRO A 84 14.27 -9.87 21.23
N ALA A 85 13.43 -10.91 21.13
CA ALA A 85 12.76 -11.28 19.88
C ALA A 85 11.95 -10.13 19.25
N VAL A 86 11.38 -9.26 20.08
CA VAL A 86 10.63 -8.09 19.63
C VAL A 86 11.51 -7.12 18.85
N ASP A 87 12.74 -6.89 19.29
CA ASP A 87 13.66 -5.94 18.65
C ASP A 87 14.04 -6.47 17.25
N GLY A 88 14.33 -7.77 17.16
CA GLY A 88 14.59 -8.44 15.89
C GLY A 88 13.41 -8.38 14.90
N VAL A 89 12.19 -8.55 15.39
CA VAL A 89 10.97 -8.41 14.57
C VAL A 89 10.78 -6.96 14.11
N VAL A 90 10.98 -5.98 14.99
CA VAL A 90 10.86 -4.55 14.65
C VAL A 90 11.89 -4.17 13.59
N ASP A 91 13.15 -4.58 13.74
CA ASP A 91 14.21 -4.31 12.78
C ASP A 91 13.95 -4.96 11.42
N ALA A 92 13.53 -6.23 11.42
CA ALA A 92 13.18 -6.95 10.19
C ALA A 92 11.98 -6.33 9.48
N LEU A 93 10.95 -5.90 10.23
CA LEU A 93 9.77 -5.25 9.67
C LEU A 93 10.12 -3.88 9.07
N ILE A 94 10.94 -3.08 9.75
CA ILE A 94 11.41 -1.77 9.26
C ILE A 94 12.30 -1.95 8.02
N GLY A 95 13.20 -2.94 8.03
CA GLY A 95 14.06 -3.27 6.89
C GLY A 95 13.24 -3.67 5.66
N ALA A 96 12.29 -4.59 5.83
CA ALA A 96 11.39 -5.04 4.77
C ALA A 96 10.47 -3.93 4.25
N ALA A 97 10.07 -2.98 5.10
CA ALA A 97 9.30 -1.82 4.67
C ALA A 97 10.13 -0.85 3.81
N ARG A 98 11.41 -0.64 4.15
CA ARG A 98 12.32 0.26 3.42
C ARG A 98 12.72 -0.28 2.05
N SER A 99 12.96 -1.58 1.92
CA SER A 99 13.33 -2.21 0.64
C SER A 99 12.25 -2.09 -0.44
N ARG A 100 11.02 -1.74 -0.06
CA ARG A 100 9.91 -1.49 -0.99
C ARG A 100 9.88 -0.05 -1.54
N GLY A 101 10.48 0.90 -0.80
CA GLY A 101 10.52 2.31 -1.21
C GLY A 101 11.64 2.63 -2.22
N GLU A 102 12.52 1.67 -2.51
CA GLU A 102 13.66 1.84 -3.41
C GLU A 102 13.44 1.19 -4.80
N GLY A 103 12.20 0.86 -5.16
CA GLY A 103 11.83 0.21 -6.42
C GLY A 103 11.10 1.13 -7.40
#